data_AF-A0A4Y2QWI5-F1
#
_entry.id   AF-A0A4Y2QWI5-F1
#
_cell.length_a   1.000
_cell.length_b   1.000
_cell.length_c   1.000
_cell.angle_alpha   90.00
_cell.angle_beta   90.00
_cell.angle_gamma   90.00
#
_symmetry.space_group_name_H-M   'P 1'
#
loop_
_entity.id
_entity.type
_entity.pdbx_description
1 polymer ?
#
loop_
_entity_poly.entity_id
_entity_poly.type
_entity_poly.pdbx_seq_one_letter_code
_entity_poly.pdbx_strand_id
1 'polypeptide(L)'
;MVEPTTDRSYLSELRFLGCLVEDINRNCGIRARHATVEFLQRASLADHMCPLQFRETLLEDIDEFDLTEEQKTFAISELERMKLLDEA
;
A
#
# COMPACT_ATOMS: atom_id res chain seq x y z
N MET A 1 -27.97 -5.10 5.73
CA MET A 1 -27.51 -3.75 5.36
C MET A 1 -26.35 -3.43 6.28
N VAL A 2 -25.12 -3.60 5.81
CA VAL A 2 -23.89 -3.34 6.58
C VAL A 2 -23.28 -2.09 5.99
N GLU A 3 -23.02 -1.09 6.83
CA GLU A 3 -22.47 0.22 6.45
C GLU A 3 -21.03 0.09 5.93
N PRO A 4 -20.60 0.89 4.93
CA PRO A 4 -19.23 0.91 4.46
C PRO A 4 -18.39 1.77 5.42
N THR A 5 -17.93 1.19 6.51
CA THR A 5 -16.98 1.83 7.45
C THR A 5 -15.53 1.40 7.22
N THR A 6 -15.26 0.63 6.16
CA THR A 6 -14.01 -0.10 5.98
C THR A 6 -12.85 0.77 5.47
N ASP A 7 -13.12 1.81 4.68
CA ASP A 7 -12.09 2.59 3.97
C ASP A 7 -11.10 3.33 4.89
N ARG A 8 -11.62 3.89 5.99
CA ARG A 8 -10.81 4.69 6.94
C ARG A 8 -9.82 3.83 7.73
N SER A 9 -10.12 2.54 7.91
CA SER A 9 -9.27 1.61 8.64
C SER A 9 -8.04 1.23 7.84
N TYR A 10 -8.17 1.00 6.53
CA TYR A 10 -7.07 0.52 5.69
C TYR A 10 -6.02 1.58 5.40
N LEU A 11 -6.41 2.82 5.07
CA LEU A 11 -5.46 3.92 4.92
C LEU A 11 -4.68 4.16 6.22
N SER A 12 -5.31 3.94 7.37
CA SER A 12 -4.64 4.04 8.67
C SER A 12 -3.64 2.91 8.89
N GLU A 13 -3.95 1.69 8.46
CA GLU A 13 -3.05 0.53 8.52
C GLU A 13 -1.88 0.65 7.55
N LEU A 14 -2.12 1.06 6.30
CA LEU A 14 -1.07 1.34 5.32
C LEU A 14 -0.14 2.45 5.81
N ARG A 15 -0.70 3.52 6.37
CA ARG A 15 0.09 4.59 6.98
C ARG A 15 0.90 4.08 8.16
N PHE A 16 0.31 3.26 9.03
CA PHE A 16 1.02 2.65 10.16
C PHE A 16 2.20 1.78 9.70
N LEU A 17 1.99 0.92 8.70
CA LEU A 17 3.04 0.07 8.15
C LEU A 17 4.13 0.89 7.44
N GLY A 18 3.76 1.93 6.71
CA GLY A 18 4.71 2.88 6.13
C GLY A 18 5.57 3.55 7.20
N CYS A 19 4.94 4.02 8.29
CA CYS A 19 5.66 4.58 9.44
C CYS A 19 6.58 3.55 10.11
N LEU A 20 6.11 2.30 10.29
CA LEU A 20 6.91 1.22 10.89
C LEU A 20 8.15 0.89 10.06
N VAL A 21 8.00 0.77 8.74
CA VAL A 21 9.11 0.48 7.82
C VAL A 21 10.15 1.61 7.84
N GLU A 22 9.70 2.86 7.88
CA GLU A 22 10.57 4.02 7.94
C GLU A 22 11.27 4.16 9.30
N ASP A 23 10.59 3.88 10.41
CA ASP A 23 11.20 3.89 11.74
C ASP A 23 12.28 2.80 11.88
N ILE A 24 12.02 1.60 11.33
CA ILE A 24 13.04 0.53 11.23
C ILE A 24 14.22 0.98 10.37
N ASN A 25 13.98 1.66 9.25
CA ASN A 25 15.05 2.17 8.41
C ASN A 25 15.95 3.16 9.17
N ARG A 26 15.34 4.09 9.92
CA ARG A 26 16.06 5.12 10.69
C ARG A 26 16.87 4.53 11.84
N ASN A 27 16.32 3.56 12.56
CA ASN A 27 16.94 3.01 13.76
C ASN A 27 17.86 1.82 13.48
N CYS A 28 17.59 1.04 12.42
CA CYS A 28 18.24 -0.25 12.15
C CYS A 28 18.92 -0.31 10.78
N GLY A 29 18.77 0.73 9.95
CA GLY A 29 19.43 0.86 8.65
C GLY A 29 18.76 0.10 7.51
N ILE A 30 19.29 0.31 6.30
CA ILE A 30 18.64 -0.11 5.05
C ILE A 30 18.47 -1.62 4.89
N ARG A 31 19.35 -2.44 5.49
CA ARG A 31 19.21 -3.91 5.45
C ARG A 31 17.99 -4.38 6.24
N ALA A 32 17.74 -3.77 7.41
CA ALA A 32 16.57 -4.07 8.23
C ALA A 32 15.27 -3.62 7.54
N ARG A 33 15.30 -2.47 6.86
CA ARG A 33 14.19 -2.02 5.99
C ARG A 33 13.85 -3.07 4.94
N HIS A 34 14.85 -3.56 4.18
CA HIS A 34 14.63 -4.56 3.13
C HIS A 34 14.05 -5.86 3.68
N ALA A 35 14.63 -6.39 4.76
CA ALA A 35 14.12 -7.61 5.39
C ALA A 35 12.68 -7.46 5.90
N THR A 36 12.31 -6.27 6.41
CA THR A 36 10.95 -5.97 6.87
C THR A 36 9.96 -5.94 5.71
N VAL A 37 10.31 -5.29 4.60
CA VAL A 37 9.47 -5.26 3.40
C VAL A 37 9.27 -6.68 2.84
N GLU A 38 10.34 -7.47 2.77
CA GLU A 38 10.28 -8.87 2.31
C GLU A 38 9.42 -9.74 3.23
N PHE A 39 9.49 -9.53 4.56
CA PHE A 39 8.61 -10.20 5.52
C PHE A 39 7.14 -9.83 5.30
N LEU A 40 6.82 -8.54 5.16
CA LEU A 40 5.45 -8.06 4.93
C LEU A 40 4.86 -8.61 3.62
N GLN A 41 5.69 -8.69 2.57
CA GLN A 41 5.30 -9.31 1.29
C GLN A 41 5.02 -10.81 1.46
N ARG A 42 5.91 -11.56 2.14
CA ARG A 42 5.76 -13.01 2.33
C ARG A 42 4.64 -13.41 3.28
N ALA A 43 4.29 -12.53 4.21
CA ALA A 43 3.19 -12.77 5.14
C ALA A 43 1.79 -12.62 4.48
N SER A 44 1.73 -12.34 3.17
CA SER A 44 0.50 -12.00 2.42
C SER A 44 -0.31 -10.87 3.08
N LEU A 45 0.33 -10.05 3.92
CA LEU A 45 -0.29 -8.87 4.50
C LEU A 45 -0.70 -7.92 3.37
N ALA A 46 0.14 -7.73 2.35
CA ALA A 46 -0.18 -6.90 1.20
C ALA A 46 -1.41 -7.40 0.41
N ASP A 47 -1.51 -8.71 0.17
CA ASP A 47 -2.62 -9.32 -0.58
C ASP A 47 -3.94 -9.28 0.19
N HIS A 48 -3.89 -9.38 1.53
CA HIS A 48 -5.08 -9.25 2.39
C HIS A 48 -5.47 -7.80 2.67
N MET A 49 -4.53 -6.85 2.59
CA MET A 49 -4.79 -5.43 2.86
C MET A 49 -5.14 -4.61 1.60
N CYS A 50 -4.89 -5.13 0.40
CA CYS A 50 -5.13 -4.40 -0.86
C CYS A 50 -5.92 -5.24 -1.89
N PRO A 51 -7.19 -5.58 -1.62
CA PRO A 51 -8.04 -6.30 -2.57
C PRO A 51 -8.28 -5.47 -3.84
N LEU A 52 -8.58 -6.13 -4.95
CA LEU A 52 -8.80 -5.51 -6.28
C LEU A 52 -9.70 -4.27 -6.24
N GLN A 53 -10.85 -4.36 -5.57
CA GLN A 53 -11.82 -3.26 -5.45
C GLN A 53 -11.20 -2.00 -4.83
N PHE A 54 -10.29 -2.17 -3.87
CA PHE A 54 -9.63 -1.05 -3.21
C PHE A 54 -8.54 -0.44 -4.09
N ARG A 55 -7.83 -1.25 -4.89
CA ARG A 55 -6.87 -0.73 -5.88
C ARG A 55 -7.56 0.14 -6.93
N GLU A 56 -8.77 -0.25 -7.34
CA GLU A 56 -9.60 0.54 -8.26
C GLU A 56 -10.00 1.87 -7.63
N THR A 57 -10.49 1.87 -6.39
CA THR A 57 -10.83 3.11 -5.65
C THR A 57 -9.60 3.99 -5.42
N LEU A 58 -8.45 3.43 -5.04
CA LEU A 58 -7.19 4.18 -4.88
C LEU A 58 -6.72 4.83 -6.18
N LEU A 59 -6.93 4.18 -7.34
CA LEU A 59 -6.61 4.74 -8.64
C LEU A 59 -7.55 5.90 -9.00
N GLU A 60 -8.84 5.78 -8.68
CA GLU A 60 -9.82 6.84 -8.89
C GLU A 60 -9.53 8.08 -8.02
N ASP A 61 -9.14 7.85 -6.75
CA ASP A 61 -8.92 8.91 -5.76
C ASP A 61 -7.46 9.38 -5.68
N ILE A 62 -6.57 8.91 -6.57
CA ILE A 62 -5.12 9.14 -6.43
C ILE A 62 -4.72 10.62 -6.43
N ASP A 63 -5.55 11.45 -7.06
CA ASP A 63 -5.40 12.91 -7.14
C ASP A 63 -5.73 13.62 -5.82
N GLU A 64 -6.44 12.96 -4.90
CA GLU A 64 -6.80 13.49 -3.59
C GLU A 64 -5.65 13.40 -2.57
N PHE A 65 -4.60 12.65 -2.89
CA PHE A 65 -3.43 12.48 -2.03
C PHE A 65 -2.35 13.52 -2.35
N ASP A 66 -1.71 14.04 -1.30
CA ASP A 66 -0.59 14.98 -1.40
C ASP A 66 0.70 14.23 -1.80
N LEU A 67 0.76 13.79 -3.06
CA LEU A 67 1.88 13.07 -3.66
C LEU A 67 2.62 13.97 -4.65
N THR A 68 3.94 13.81 -4.75
CA THR A 68 4.69 14.39 -5.87
C THR A 68 4.33 13.68 -7.17
N GLU A 69 4.53 14.33 -8.31
CA GLU A 69 4.30 13.72 -9.63
C GLU A 69 5.05 12.39 -9.82
N GLU A 70 6.28 12.30 -9.28
CA GLU A 70 7.08 11.07 -9.31
C GLU A 70 6.45 9.96 -8.48
N GLN A 71 6.00 10.27 -7.25
CA GLN A 71 5.35 9.32 -6.37
C GLN A 71 4.01 8.84 -6.94
N LYS A 72 3.25 9.76 -7.53
CA LYS A 72 1.97 9.50 -8.17
C LYS A 72 2.13 8.59 -9.38
N THR A 73 3.07 8.90 -10.27
CA THR A 73 3.39 8.07 -11.44
C THR A 73 3.79 6.65 -11.03
N PHE A 74 4.64 6.54 -10.01
CA PHE A 74 5.04 5.25 -9.46
C PHE A 74 3.86 4.47 -8.87
N ALA A 75 3.00 5.12 -8.10
CA ALA A 75 1.83 4.50 -7.48
C ALA A 75 0.82 4.00 -8.53
N ILE A 76 0.51 4.80 -9.56
CA ILE A 76 -0.36 4.38 -10.68
C ILE A 76 0.21 3.13 -11.35
N SER A 77 1.49 3.16 -11.73
CA SER A 77 2.17 2.05 -12.40
C SER A 77 2.09 0.74 -11.59
N GLU A 78 2.30 0.81 -10.28
CA GLU A 78 2.20 -0.39 -9.43
C GLU A 78 0.76 -0.88 -9.25
N LEU A 79 -0.21 0.03 -9.05
CA LEU A 79 -1.61 -0.34 -8.89
C LEU A 79 -2.17 -1.01 -10.17
N GLU A 80 -1.85 -0.47 -11.35
CA GLU A 80 -2.22 -1.07 -12.64
C GLU A 80 -1.55 -2.44 -12.87
N ARG A 81 -0.25 -2.56 -12.55
CA ARG A 81 0.48 -3.83 -12.66
C ARG A 81 -0.15 -4.91 -11.78
N MET A 82 -0.55 -4.56 -10.57
CA MET A 82 -1.20 -5.48 -9.64
C MET A 82 -2.61 -5.87 -10.10
N LYS A 83 -3.37 -4.97 -10.72
CA LYS A 83 -4.68 -5.28 -11.32
C LYS A 83 -4.58 -6.39 -12.36
N LEU A 84 -3.60 -6.31 -13.26
CA LEU A 84 -3.37 -7.32 -14.30
C LEU A 84 -3.00 -8.71 -13.74
N LEU A 85 -2.42 -8.78 -12.54
CA LEU A 85 -2.07 -10.05 -11.90
C LEU A 85 -3.27 -10.75 -11.24
N ASP A 86 -4.27 -9.99 -10.81
CA ASP A 86 -5.49 -10.53 -10.20
C ASP A 86 -6.50 -11.03 -11.26
N GLU A 87 -6.45 -10.48 -12.48
CA GLU A 87 -7.33 -10.85 -13.60
C GLU A 87 -6.82 -12.05 -14.44
N ALA A 88 -5.57 -12.50 -14.19
CA ALA A 88 -4.89 -13.57 -14.93
C ALA A 88 -4.99 -14.95 -14.23
#